data_AF-A0A2X3EXD9-F1
#
_entry.id   AF-A0A2X3EXD9-F1
#
_cell.length_a   1.000
_cell.length_b   1.000
_cell.length_c   1.000
_cell.angle_alpha   90.00
_cell.angle_beta   90.00
_cell.angle_gamma   90.00
#
_symmetry.space_group_name_H-M   'P 1'
#
loop_
_entity.id
_entity.type
_entity.pdbx_description
1 polymer ?
#
loop_
_entity_poly.entity_id
_entity_poly.type
_entity_poly.pdbx_seq_one_letter_code
_entity_poly.pdbx_strand_id
1 'polypeptide(L)'
;MPWWNADYPATWERFTSLGPLLDKLGNGGKGIAWNTQSEVDFLGKLNYVKPDGPAKGRPRIDSAIDASEVILSLAPETNGQVAVKAWQALGEFTGRDHTHLALNKEDEKIRFRDIQAQPRKIISSPTWSGLESEHVSYNAGYTNVHELIPWRTLSGRQHLYQDHPWMRAFGESLVAYRPPIDTRSVSQMKAVPPNGFPEKSAEFPDAAPEVGDPLHL
;
A
#
# COMPACT_ATOMS: atom_id res chain seq x y z
N MET A 1 9.23 16.56 18.70
CA MET A 1 9.19 15.67 17.52
C MET A 1 10.62 15.23 17.25
N PRO A 2 10.94 13.92 17.16
CA PRO A 2 12.26 13.54 16.69
C PRO A 2 12.30 13.78 15.18
N TRP A 3 13.17 14.68 14.76
CA TRP A 3 13.52 14.94 13.38
C TRP A 3 13.98 13.62 12.73
N TRP A 4 13.58 13.37 11.49
CA TRP A 4 14.03 12.20 10.73
C TRP A 4 15.57 12.20 10.67
N ASN A 5 16.21 11.17 11.22
CA ASN A 5 17.68 11.11 11.30
C ASN A 5 18.24 10.35 10.09
N ALA A 6 18.80 11.10 9.13
CA ALA A 6 19.45 10.56 7.94
C ALA A 6 20.96 10.48 8.14
N ASP A 7 21.51 9.27 7.99
CA ASP A 7 22.95 9.02 8.01
C ASP A 7 23.44 8.88 6.57
N TYR A 8 23.73 10.02 5.95
CA TYR A 8 24.12 10.07 4.53
C TYR A 8 25.35 9.21 4.21
N PRO A 9 26.43 9.18 5.02
CA PRO A 9 27.56 8.28 4.76
C PRO A 9 27.19 6.80 4.75
N ALA A 10 26.20 6.38 5.55
CA ALA A 10 25.75 5.00 5.61
C ALA A 10 24.67 4.63 4.56
N THR A 11 24.38 5.51 3.59
CA THR A 11 23.28 5.29 2.62
C THR A 11 23.41 3.96 1.88
N TRP A 12 24.61 3.64 1.38
CA TRP A 12 24.84 2.39 0.65
C TRP A 12 24.69 1.15 1.54
N GLU A 13 25.23 1.20 2.76
CA GLU A 13 25.11 0.10 3.72
C GLU A 13 23.65 -0.14 4.15
N ARG A 14 22.86 0.93 4.27
CA ARG A 14 21.42 0.86 4.55
C ARG A 14 20.62 0.36 3.34
N PHE A 15 21.00 0.74 2.12
CA PHE A 15 20.35 0.30 0.90
C PHE A 15 20.55 -1.21 0.67
N THR A 16 21.74 -1.73 0.97
CA THR A 16 22.12 -3.13 0.78
C THR A 16 21.85 -4.03 1.99
N SER A 17 20.95 -3.61 2.89
CA SER A 17 20.58 -4.41 4.06
C SER A 17 19.15 -4.17 4.50
N LEU A 18 18.56 -5.17 5.16
CA LEU A 18 17.24 -5.03 5.74
C LEU A 18 17.32 -4.19 7.02
N GLY A 19 16.66 -3.03 7.04
CA GLY A 19 16.71 -2.09 8.16
C GLY A 19 16.23 -2.67 9.50
N PRO A 20 16.68 -2.15 10.65
CA PRO A 20 16.38 -2.69 11.99
C PRO A 20 14.99 -2.33 12.52
N LEU A 21 14.22 -1.49 11.82
CA LEU A 21 12.90 -1.08 12.28
C LEU A 21 11.88 -2.23 12.27
N LEU A 22 12.06 -3.25 11.43
CA LEU A 22 11.19 -4.42 11.40
C LEU A 22 11.26 -5.24 12.69
N ASP A 23 12.37 -5.20 13.41
CA ASP A 23 12.52 -5.88 14.71
C ASP A 23 11.79 -5.10 15.82
N LYS A 24 11.86 -3.76 15.75
CA LYS A 24 11.39 -2.87 16.82
C LYS A 24 9.92 -2.49 16.68
N LEU A 25 9.50 -2.17 15.45
CA LEU A 25 8.18 -1.66 15.13
C LEU A 25 7.28 -2.74 14.49
N GLY A 26 7.87 -3.86 14.07
CA GLY A 26 7.18 -4.88 13.29
C GLY A 26 6.99 -4.46 11.83
N ASN A 27 6.06 -5.15 11.17
CA ASN A 27 5.62 -4.83 9.81
C ASN A 27 4.12 -4.54 9.83
N GLY A 28 3.59 -3.92 8.78
CA GLY A 28 2.18 -3.62 8.71
C GLY A 28 1.81 -2.85 7.47
N GLY A 29 0.52 -2.57 7.37
CA GLY A 29 -0.05 -1.85 6.25
C GLY A 29 -1.54 -1.77 6.42
N LYS A 30 -2.16 -0.83 5.69
CA LYS A 30 -3.62 -0.77 5.59
C LYS A 30 -4.30 -0.71 6.99
N GLY A 31 -3.68 -0.08 7.98
CA GLY A 31 -4.23 0.16 9.33
C GLY A 31 -4.05 -0.97 10.35
N ILE A 32 -3.31 -2.03 10.01
CA ILE A 32 -2.96 -3.14 10.90
C ILE A 32 -1.43 -3.33 10.94
N ALA A 33 -0.92 -3.93 12.02
CA ALA A 33 0.50 -4.24 12.20
C ALA A 33 0.67 -5.59 12.90
N TRP A 34 1.82 -6.23 12.67
CA TRP A 34 2.16 -7.53 13.23
C TRP A 34 3.68 -7.68 13.46
N ASN A 35 4.06 -8.63 14.30
CA ASN A 35 5.45 -8.99 14.48
C ASN A 35 5.98 -9.78 13.28
N THR A 36 7.21 -9.48 12.84
CA THR A 36 7.85 -10.18 11.70
C THR A 36 9.24 -10.72 12.03
N GLN A 37 9.55 -10.94 13.31
CA GLN A 37 10.88 -11.35 13.76
C GLN A 37 11.30 -12.68 13.12
N SER A 38 10.38 -13.66 13.06
CA SER A 38 10.61 -14.96 12.42
C SER A 38 11.04 -14.83 10.95
N GLU A 39 10.48 -13.87 10.23
CA GLU A 39 10.81 -13.63 8.83
C GLU A 39 12.16 -12.92 8.67
N VAL A 40 12.48 -11.96 9.56
CA VAL A 40 13.80 -11.31 9.58
C VAL A 40 14.89 -12.34 9.88
N ASP A 41 14.68 -13.22 10.86
CA ASP A 41 15.62 -14.28 11.21
C ASP A 41 15.82 -15.27 10.06
N PHE A 42 14.72 -15.61 9.36
CA PHE A 42 14.78 -16.44 8.15
C PHE A 42 15.57 -15.76 7.03
N LEU A 43 15.33 -14.48 6.78
CA LEU A 43 16.07 -13.72 5.77
C LEU A 43 17.57 -13.62 6.09
N GLY A 44 17.94 -13.55 7.38
CA GLY A 44 19.34 -13.61 7.81
C GLY A 44 20.02 -14.95 7.46
N LYS A 45 19.27 -16.05 7.42
CA LYS A 45 19.76 -17.37 6.97
C LYS A 45 19.81 -17.48 5.45
N LEU A 46 18.81 -16.91 4.76
CA LEU A 46 18.66 -17.04 3.31
C LEU A 46 19.62 -16.11 2.54
N ASN A 47 19.68 -14.84 2.92
CA ASN A 47 20.47 -13.80 2.24
C ASN A 47 21.84 -13.60 2.91
N TYR A 48 22.13 -14.35 3.97
CA TYR A 48 23.24 -14.08 4.91
C TYR A 48 23.13 -12.70 5.57
N VAL A 49 24.09 -12.40 6.46
CA VAL A 49 24.11 -11.13 7.22
C VAL A 49 25.35 -10.31 6.91
N LYS A 50 25.24 -8.98 7.01
CA LYS A 50 26.39 -8.07 6.94
C LYS A 50 27.39 -8.38 8.06
N PRO A 51 28.68 -8.60 7.75
CA PRO A 51 29.67 -9.03 8.75
C PRO A 51 30.14 -7.88 9.66
N ASP A 52 30.12 -6.64 9.15
CA ASP A 52 30.60 -5.44 9.80
C ASP A 52 29.81 -4.20 9.34
N GLY A 53 30.30 -3.01 9.70
CA GLY A 53 29.73 -1.74 9.31
C GLY A 53 28.45 -1.33 10.07
N PRO A 54 27.81 -0.22 9.67
CA PRO A 54 26.62 0.33 10.32
C PRO A 54 25.41 -0.63 10.33
N ALA A 55 25.37 -1.58 9.40
CA ALA A 55 24.31 -2.57 9.26
C ALA A 55 24.73 -3.98 9.71
N LYS A 56 25.80 -4.11 10.51
CA LYS A 56 26.30 -5.41 11.00
C LYS A 56 25.18 -6.27 11.58
N GLY A 57 25.13 -7.54 11.15
CA GLY A 57 24.15 -8.52 11.60
C GLY A 57 22.79 -8.43 10.90
N ARG A 58 22.56 -7.45 10.01
CA ARG A 58 21.32 -7.35 9.24
C ARG A 58 21.34 -8.26 8.00
N PRO A 59 20.18 -8.83 7.60
CA PRO A 59 20.05 -9.54 6.33
C PRO A 59 20.54 -8.69 5.15
N ARG A 60 21.29 -9.29 4.23
CA ARG A 60 21.81 -8.58 3.05
C ARG A 60 20.75 -8.40 1.97
N ILE A 61 20.92 -7.36 1.17
CA ILE A 61 20.15 -7.07 -0.05
C ILE A 61 21.15 -6.63 -1.12
N ASP A 62 22.01 -7.55 -1.54
CA ASP A 62 23.10 -7.25 -2.50
C ASP A 62 22.67 -7.49 -3.95
N SER A 63 21.70 -8.40 -4.16
CA SER A 63 21.17 -8.76 -5.46
C SER A 63 19.66 -8.55 -5.58
N ALA A 64 19.17 -8.54 -6.82
CA ALA A 64 17.73 -8.51 -7.08
C ALA A 64 17.01 -9.75 -6.53
N ILE A 65 17.70 -10.89 -6.41
CA ILE A 65 17.14 -12.11 -5.82
C ILE A 65 16.96 -11.90 -4.31
N ASP A 66 17.95 -11.30 -3.63
CA ASP A 66 17.85 -10.99 -2.20
C ASP A 66 16.67 -10.05 -1.92
N ALA A 67 16.53 -9.01 -2.73
CA ALA A 67 15.40 -8.07 -2.63
C ALA A 67 14.05 -8.77 -2.89
N SER A 68 13.99 -9.68 -3.86
CA SER A 68 12.78 -10.46 -4.15
C SER A 68 12.43 -11.37 -2.98
N GLU A 69 13.40 -12.06 -2.37
CA GLU A 69 13.17 -12.91 -1.21
C GLU A 69 12.75 -12.13 0.04
N VAL A 70 13.23 -10.89 0.21
CA VAL A 70 12.72 -9.96 1.24
C VAL A 70 11.23 -9.70 1.03
N ILE A 71 10.81 -9.37 -0.19
CA ILE A 71 9.39 -9.14 -0.52
C ILE A 71 8.58 -10.41 -0.24
N LEU A 72 9.00 -11.55 -0.79
CA LEU A 72 8.28 -12.82 -0.66
C LEU A 72 8.19 -13.33 0.78
N SER A 73 9.21 -13.05 1.60
CA SER A 73 9.23 -13.51 2.99
C SER A 73 8.40 -12.62 3.91
N LEU A 74 8.35 -11.31 3.68
CA LEU A 74 7.67 -10.35 4.56
C LEU A 74 6.20 -10.10 4.22
N ALA A 75 5.77 -10.45 3.01
CA ALA A 75 4.40 -10.20 2.54
C ALA A 75 3.43 -11.33 2.95
N PRO A 76 2.23 -11.00 3.46
CA PRO A 76 1.19 -12.00 3.76
C PRO A 76 0.70 -12.75 2.51
N GLU A 77 0.78 -12.17 1.33
CA GLU A 77 0.33 -12.80 0.09
C GLU A 77 1.21 -13.99 -0.34
N THR A 78 2.43 -14.09 0.20
CA THR A 78 3.45 -15.05 -0.25
C THR A 78 4.02 -15.88 0.90
N ASN A 79 3.66 -15.57 2.13
CA ASN A 79 4.07 -16.28 3.34
C ASN A 79 2.85 -16.50 4.26
N GLY A 80 2.41 -17.74 4.39
CA GLY A 80 1.22 -18.13 5.13
C GLY A 80 1.26 -17.76 6.62
N GLN A 81 2.43 -17.85 7.26
CA GLN A 81 2.59 -17.42 8.65
C GLN A 81 2.36 -15.91 8.81
N VAL A 82 2.77 -15.12 7.83
CA VAL A 82 2.49 -13.67 7.82
C VAL A 82 1.02 -13.42 7.52
N ALA A 83 0.40 -14.19 6.63
CA ALA A 83 -1.02 -14.11 6.33
C ALA A 83 -1.88 -14.32 7.59
N VAL A 84 -1.60 -15.38 8.36
CA VAL A 84 -2.32 -15.69 9.61
C VAL A 84 -2.15 -14.57 10.63
N LYS A 85 -0.92 -14.10 10.85
CA LYS A 85 -0.64 -12.95 11.74
C LYS A 85 -1.38 -11.68 11.32
N ALA A 86 -1.43 -11.40 10.02
CA ALA A 86 -2.10 -10.23 9.49
C ALA A 86 -3.64 -10.31 9.63
N TRP A 87 -4.24 -11.47 9.36
CA TRP A 87 -5.68 -11.70 9.57
C TRP A 87 -6.05 -11.65 11.05
N GLN A 88 -5.21 -12.19 11.93
CA GLN A 88 -5.38 -12.06 13.38
C GLN A 88 -5.36 -10.59 13.81
N ALA A 89 -4.39 -9.80 13.32
CA ALA A 89 -4.32 -8.38 13.62
C ALA A 89 -5.56 -7.60 13.14
N LEU A 90 -6.16 -7.98 12.01
CA LEU A 90 -7.43 -7.39 11.56
C LEU A 90 -8.61 -7.80 12.43
N GLY A 91 -8.62 -9.06 12.91
CA GLY A 91 -9.67 -9.59 13.79
C GLY A 91 -9.82 -8.81 15.09
N GLU A 92 -8.72 -8.24 15.61
CA GLU A 92 -8.76 -7.35 16.78
C GLU A 92 -9.60 -6.08 16.54
N PHE A 93 -9.58 -5.52 15.32
CA PHE A 93 -10.37 -4.34 14.98
C PHE A 93 -11.84 -4.66 14.71
N THR A 94 -12.11 -5.81 14.10
CA THR A 94 -13.48 -6.20 13.70
C THR A 94 -14.23 -6.95 14.79
N GLY A 95 -13.52 -7.51 15.77
CA GLY A 95 -14.06 -8.42 16.78
C GLY A 95 -14.51 -9.77 16.19
N ARG A 96 -13.99 -10.15 15.01
CA ARG A 96 -14.35 -11.37 14.28
C ARG A 96 -13.09 -12.14 13.92
N ASP A 97 -13.12 -13.46 14.03
CA ASP A 97 -12.04 -14.27 13.51
C ASP A 97 -12.04 -14.23 11.97
N HIS A 98 -10.85 -13.96 11.41
CA HIS A 98 -10.59 -13.98 9.98
C HIS A 98 -9.42 -14.91 9.60
N THR A 99 -8.82 -15.58 10.59
CA THR A 99 -7.64 -16.43 10.36
C THR A 99 -7.96 -17.66 9.52
N HIS A 100 -9.22 -18.13 9.54
CA HIS A 100 -9.70 -19.22 8.67
C HIS A 100 -9.47 -18.97 7.18
N LEU A 101 -9.30 -17.71 6.76
CA LEU A 101 -9.01 -17.33 5.37
C LEU A 101 -7.59 -17.68 4.92
N ALA A 102 -6.68 -17.99 5.85
CA ALA A 102 -5.28 -18.30 5.57
C ALA A 102 -4.74 -19.54 6.30
N LEU A 103 -5.39 -20.04 7.35
CA LEU A 103 -4.92 -21.20 8.14
C LEU A 103 -4.63 -22.43 7.28
N ASN A 104 -5.43 -22.70 6.25
CA ASN A 104 -5.21 -23.82 5.33
C ASN A 104 -3.96 -23.70 4.46
N LYS A 105 -3.34 -22.51 4.41
CA LYS A 105 -2.12 -22.19 3.66
C LYS A 105 -1.03 -21.62 4.58
N GLU A 106 -1.10 -21.85 5.90
CA GLU A 106 -0.14 -21.25 6.85
C GLU A 106 1.31 -21.66 6.57
N ASP A 107 1.53 -22.89 6.10
CA ASP A 107 2.86 -23.42 5.76
C ASP A 107 3.38 -22.97 4.38
N GLU A 108 2.53 -22.35 3.55
CA GLU A 108 2.89 -21.92 2.20
C GLU A 108 3.96 -20.82 2.26
N LYS A 109 5.08 -21.03 1.56
CA LYS A 109 6.18 -20.07 1.40
C LYS A 109 6.61 -20.01 -0.06
N ILE A 110 6.19 -18.97 -0.75
CA ILE A 110 6.57 -18.77 -2.15
C ILE A 110 8.03 -18.29 -2.20
N ARG A 111 8.87 -18.95 -3.02
CA ARG A 111 10.27 -18.57 -3.24
C ARG A 111 10.54 -18.13 -4.66
N PHE A 112 11.57 -17.30 -4.83
CA PHE A 112 11.94 -16.76 -6.12
C PHE A 112 12.27 -17.87 -7.13
N ARG A 113 13.01 -18.89 -6.68
CA ARG A 113 13.38 -20.03 -7.55
C ARG A 113 12.18 -20.92 -7.90
N ASP A 114 11.17 -21.00 -7.02
CA ASP A 114 9.97 -21.79 -7.28
C ASP A 114 9.08 -21.13 -8.34
N ILE A 115 8.93 -19.80 -8.29
CA ILE A 115 8.14 -19.07 -9.30
C ILE A 115 8.82 -19.03 -10.67
N GLN A 116 10.15 -19.14 -10.74
CA GLN A 116 10.87 -19.36 -11.99
C GLN A 116 10.56 -20.73 -12.59
N ALA A 117 10.41 -21.75 -11.76
CA ALA A 117 10.05 -23.09 -12.22
C ALA A 117 8.60 -23.15 -12.70
N GLN A 118 7.68 -22.52 -11.96
CA GLN A 118 6.29 -22.37 -12.35
C GLN A 118 5.62 -21.26 -11.53
N PRO A 119 4.87 -20.34 -12.15
CA PRO A 119 4.11 -19.31 -11.43
C PRO A 119 3.25 -19.90 -10.30
N ARG A 120 3.21 -19.21 -9.16
CA ARG A 120 2.47 -19.63 -7.97
C ARG A 120 1.27 -18.72 -7.74
N LYS A 121 0.15 -19.30 -7.33
CA LYS A 121 -1.02 -18.56 -6.85
C LYS A 121 -0.75 -18.06 -5.42
N ILE A 122 -1.06 -16.80 -5.17
CA ILE A 122 -0.85 -16.17 -3.87
C ILE A 122 -1.88 -16.60 -2.81
N ILE A 123 -1.69 -16.11 -1.60
CA ILE A 123 -2.50 -16.38 -0.41
C ILE A 123 -3.48 -15.22 -0.18
N SER A 124 -4.68 -15.53 0.31
CA SER A 124 -5.65 -14.52 0.74
C SER A 124 -5.07 -13.64 1.85
N SER A 125 -5.14 -12.32 1.69
CA SER A 125 -4.52 -11.36 2.60
C SER A 125 -5.46 -10.20 2.97
N PRO A 126 -5.40 -9.68 4.22
CA PRO A 126 -6.20 -8.54 4.64
C PRO A 126 -5.83 -7.23 3.92
N THR A 127 -4.69 -7.21 3.20
CA THR A 127 -4.32 -6.12 2.27
C THR A 127 -5.36 -5.94 1.18
N TRP A 128 -6.03 -7.02 0.77
CA TRP A 128 -7.00 -7.02 -0.33
C TRP A 128 -8.43 -7.17 0.19
N SER A 129 -9.38 -7.30 -0.73
CA SER A 129 -10.80 -7.46 -0.37
C SER A 129 -11.50 -8.63 -1.05
N GLY A 130 -10.80 -9.38 -1.90
CA GLY A 130 -11.23 -10.67 -2.45
C GLY A 130 -10.51 -11.85 -1.81
N LEU A 131 -10.87 -13.07 -2.23
CA LEU A 131 -10.28 -14.31 -1.75
C LEU A 131 -9.54 -15.03 -2.87
N GLU A 132 -8.39 -15.63 -2.52
CA GLU A 132 -7.64 -16.55 -3.36
C GLU A 132 -8.02 -17.98 -3.02
N SER A 133 -9.15 -18.41 -3.58
CA SER A 133 -9.77 -19.71 -3.33
C SER A 133 -9.81 -20.58 -4.58
N GLU A 134 -9.88 -21.89 -4.40
CA GLU A 134 -10.11 -22.85 -5.49
C GLU A 134 -11.60 -23.02 -5.85
N HIS A 135 -12.49 -22.46 -5.02
CA HIS A 135 -13.94 -22.58 -5.19
C HIS A 135 -14.64 -21.27 -5.56
N VAL A 136 -14.00 -20.13 -5.29
CA VAL A 136 -14.51 -18.80 -5.63
C VAL A 136 -13.39 -17.95 -6.23
N SER A 137 -13.65 -17.35 -7.39
CA SER A 137 -12.73 -16.42 -8.03
C SER A 137 -12.58 -15.14 -7.21
N TYR A 138 -11.41 -14.51 -7.30
CA TYR A 138 -11.18 -13.22 -6.66
C TYR A 138 -12.23 -12.18 -7.10
N ASN A 139 -12.89 -11.55 -6.12
CA ASN A 139 -13.86 -10.49 -6.33
C ASN A 139 -13.66 -9.38 -5.29
N ALA A 140 -13.47 -8.13 -5.74
CA ALA A 140 -13.24 -7.01 -4.83
C ALA A 140 -14.50 -6.70 -4.00
N GLY A 141 -14.30 -6.44 -2.70
CA GLY A 141 -15.40 -6.24 -1.75
C GLY A 141 -16.02 -7.53 -1.21
N TYR A 142 -15.58 -8.70 -1.67
CA TYR A 142 -16.10 -10.00 -1.19
C TYR A 142 -16.00 -10.13 0.33
N THR A 143 -14.83 -9.85 0.89
CA THR A 143 -14.60 -9.90 2.35
C THR A 143 -15.42 -8.84 3.09
N ASN A 144 -15.65 -7.66 2.52
CA ASN A 144 -16.53 -6.68 3.15
C ASN A 144 -17.97 -7.20 3.30
N VAL A 145 -18.46 -7.90 2.28
CA VAL A 145 -19.81 -8.46 2.25
C VAL A 145 -19.94 -9.72 3.12
N HIS A 146 -18.99 -10.65 3.03
CA HIS A 146 -19.09 -11.98 3.63
C HIS A 146 -18.41 -12.09 5.01
N GLU A 147 -17.31 -11.36 5.21
CA GLU A 147 -16.57 -11.33 6.49
C GLU A 147 -17.01 -10.17 7.39
N LEU A 148 -17.88 -9.28 6.88
CA LEU A 148 -18.38 -8.08 7.55
C LEU A 148 -17.26 -7.10 7.96
N ILE A 149 -16.17 -7.10 7.20
CA ILE A 149 -15.10 -6.12 7.35
C ILE A 149 -15.60 -4.76 6.82
N PRO A 150 -15.61 -3.69 7.61
CA PRO A 150 -16.06 -2.39 7.14
C PRO A 150 -15.20 -1.84 5.98
N TRP A 151 -15.83 -1.08 5.08
CA TRP A 151 -15.07 -0.23 4.15
C TRP A 151 -14.38 0.88 4.95
N ARG A 152 -13.19 1.32 4.53
CA ARG A 152 -12.48 2.45 5.17
C ARG A 152 -13.04 3.79 4.70
N THR A 153 -14.34 3.97 4.89
CA THR A 153 -15.08 5.21 4.64
C THR A 153 -15.59 5.75 5.97
N LEU A 154 -16.04 7.02 5.97
CA LEU A 154 -16.59 7.65 7.18
C LEU A 154 -17.74 6.83 7.80
N SER A 155 -18.58 6.21 6.97
CA SER A 155 -19.73 5.42 7.42
C SER A 155 -19.44 3.93 7.62
N GLY A 156 -18.24 3.45 7.29
CA GLY A 156 -17.90 2.02 7.27
C GLY A 156 -18.53 1.23 6.12
N ARG A 157 -19.23 1.89 5.19
CA ARG A 157 -20.02 1.30 4.09
C ARG A 157 -19.66 1.93 2.74
N GLN A 158 -20.20 1.40 1.64
CA GLN A 158 -20.11 2.07 0.34
C GLN A 158 -20.73 3.48 0.45
N HIS A 159 -19.91 4.51 0.25
CA HIS A 159 -20.25 5.89 0.62
C HIS A 159 -20.86 6.64 -0.57
N LEU A 160 -22.20 6.67 -0.64
CA LEU A 160 -22.91 7.33 -1.74
C LEU A 160 -22.92 8.86 -1.60
N TYR A 161 -22.90 9.38 -0.36
CA TYR A 161 -22.94 10.80 -0.08
C TYR A 161 -21.56 11.31 0.36
N GLN A 162 -20.94 12.23 -0.38
CA GLN A 162 -19.64 12.80 -0.04
C GLN A 162 -19.82 14.15 0.66
N ASP A 163 -19.72 14.17 1.99
CA ASP A 163 -20.08 15.31 2.83
C ASP A 163 -18.93 16.31 3.08
N HIS A 164 -17.72 15.99 2.62
CA HIS A 164 -16.57 16.89 2.72
C HIS A 164 -16.93 18.28 2.17
N PRO A 165 -16.56 19.40 2.84
CA PRO A 165 -16.96 20.74 2.42
C PRO A 165 -16.67 21.06 0.96
N TRP A 166 -15.55 20.57 0.41
CA TRP A 166 -15.26 20.73 -1.02
C TRP A 166 -16.22 19.93 -1.90
N MET A 167 -16.50 18.66 -1.57
CA MET A 167 -17.42 17.83 -2.36
C MET A 167 -18.81 18.46 -2.41
N ARG A 168 -19.29 19.04 -1.30
CA ARG A 168 -20.55 19.80 -1.29
C ARG A 168 -20.46 21.09 -2.12
N ALA A 169 -19.39 21.87 -1.96
CA ALA A 169 -19.22 23.15 -2.66
C ALA A 169 -19.09 23.00 -4.18
N PHE A 170 -18.41 21.94 -4.65
CA PHE A 170 -18.23 21.64 -6.07
C PHE A 170 -19.39 20.83 -6.68
N GLY A 171 -20.46 20.56 -5.92
CA GLY A 171 -21.61 19.80 -6.41
C GLY A 171 -21.32 18.31 -6.66
N GLU A 172 -20.38 17.73 -5.91
CA GLU A 172 -19.96 16.31 -5.95
C GLU A 172 -20.44 15.50 -4.75
N SER A 173 -21.35 16.04 -3.94
CA SER A 173 -21.87 15.32 -2.79
C SER A 173 -22.68 14.08 -3.16
N LEU A 174 -23.27 14.06 -4.36
CA LEU A 174 -23.91 12.90 -4.99
C LEU A 174 -23.49 12.84 -6.45
N VAL A 175 -23.66 11.68 -7.07
CA VAL A 175 -23.43 11.53 -8.52
C VAL A 175 -24.36 12.46 -9.30
N ALA A 176 -23.78 13.19 -10.25
CA ALA A 176 -24.50 14.06 -11.17
C ALA A 176 -23.85 13.97 -12.55
N TYR A 177 -24.65 14.21 -13.59
CA TYR A 177 -24.09 14.37 -14.94
C TYR A 177 -23.20 15.62 -14.97
N ARG A 178 -21.99 15.47 -15.50
CA ARG A 178 -21.08 16.58 -15.80
C ARG A 178 -20.68 16.52 -17.27
N PRO A 179 -20.97 17.57 -18.05
CA PRO A 179 -20.49 17.62 -19.43
C PRO A 179 -18.96 17.68 -19.42
N PRO A 180 -18.30 17.23 -20.52
CA PRO A 180 -16.86 17.43 -20.69
C PRO A 180 -16.47 18.89 -20.42
N ILE A 181 -15.36 19.09 -19.73
CA ILE A 181 -14.84 20.44 -19.50
C ILE A 181 -14.40 21.05 -20.83
N ASP A 182 -14.58 22.35 -20.95
CA ASP A 182 -14.02 23.11 -22.06
C ASP A 182 -12.58 23.50 -21.70
N THR A 183 -11.60 22.95 -22.41
CA THR A 183 -10.18 23.19 -22.13
C THR A 183 -9.70 24.58 -22.56
N ARG A 184 -10.59 25.42 -23.16
CA ARG A 184 -10.35 26.78 -23.66
C ARG A 184 -9.27 27.51 -22.85
N SER A 185 -8.05 27.48 -23.39
CA SER A 185 -6.82 28.06 -22.86
C SER A 185 -7.12 29.41 -22.21
N VAL A 186 -6.61 29.59 -20.99
CA VAL A 186 -6.64 30.68 -19.99
C VAL A 186 -6.82 32.15 -20.47
N SER A 187 -6.81 32.40 -21.77
CA SER A 187 -6.97 33.68 -22.47
C SER A 187 -8.19 34.54 -22.09
N GLN A 188 -9.25 33.97 -21.50
CA GLN A 188 -10.46 34.70 -21.13
C GLN A 188 -10.76 34.77 -19.62
N MET A 189 -9.89 34.25 -18.75
CA MET A 189 -10.01 34.43 -17.29
C MET A 189 -9.61 35.88 -16.90
N LYS A 190 -10.39 36.85 -17.36
CA LYS A 190 -10.37 38.22 -16.83
C LYS A 190 -11.01 38.18 -15.45
N ALA A 191 -10.29 38.73 -14.46
CA ALA A 191 -10.63 38.78 -13.03
C ALA A 191 -12.13 38.65 -12.75
N VAL A 192 -12.52 37.54 -12.10
CA VAL A 192 -13.87 37.39 -11.55
C VAL A 192 -13.99 38.36 -10.37
N PRO A 193 -14.96 39.29 -10.36
CA PRO A 193 -15.13 40.20 -9.23
C PRO A 193 -15.47 39.42 -7.95
N PRO A 194 -14.92 39.81 -6.79
CA PRO A 194 -15.18 39.12 -5.53
C PRO A 194 -16.65 39.23 -5.15
N ASN A 195 -17.24 38.12 -4.68
CA ASN A 195 -18.65 38.05 -4.27
C ASN A 195 -18.89 38.44 -2.79
N GLY A 196 -17.86 38.95 -2.11
CA GLY A 196 -17.94 39.40 -0.71
C GLY A 196 -17.80 38.29 0.34
N PHE A 197 -17.57 37.04 -0.05
CA PHE A 197 -17.28 35.93 0.88
C PHE A 197 -15.80 35.52 0.84
N PRO A 198 -15.26 34.90 1.91
CA PRO A 198 -13.89 34.37 1.90
C PRO A 198 -13.70 33.35 0.79
N GLU A 199 -12.81 33.65 -0.16
CA GLU A 199 -12.47 32.76 -1.27
C GLU A 199 -11.59 31.60 -0.79
N LYS A 200 -11.81 30.41 -1.36
CA LYS A 200 -10.96 29.24 -1.17
C LYS A 200 -10.45 28.80 -2.53
N SER A 201 -9.16 28.96 -2.79
CA SER A 201 -8.50 28.40 -3.97
C SER A 201 -8.11 26.94 -3.70
N ALA A 202 -8.30 26.09 -4.71
CA ALA A 202 -7.76 24.75 -4.76
C ALA A 202 -6.87 24.66 -6.00
N GLU A 203 -5.57 24.53 -5.81
CA GLU A 203 -4.64 24.26 -6.91
C GLU A 203 -4.71 22.77 -7.24
N PHE A 204 -5.10 22.43 -8.46
CA PHE A 204 -4.99 21.09 -9.02
C PHE A 204 -3.61 20.97 -9.67
N PRO A 205 -2.73 20.04 -9.23
CA PRO A 205 -1.43 19.84 -9.85
C PRO A 205 -1.60 18.96 -11.09
N ASP A 206 -2.04 19.55 -12.21
CA ASP A 206 -1.89 18.96 -13.55
C ASP A 206 -2.11 20.05 -14.61
N ALA A 207 -1.15 20.96 -14.72
CA ALA A 207 -0.90 21.68 -15.97
C ALA A 207 0.32 21.02 -16.61
N ALA A 208 0.10 20.27 -17.70
CA ALA A 208 1.18 19.74 -18.52
C ALA A 208 2.07 20.91 -19.01
N PRO A 209 3.40 20.76 -19.07
CA PRO A 209 4.28 21.81 -19.54
C PRO A 209 4.01 22.11 -21.03
N GLU A 210 3.93 23.39 -21.36
CA GLU A 210 3.79 23.91 -22.72
C GLU A 210 4.88 23.32 -23.63
N VAL A 211 4.46 22.62 -24.68
CA VAL A 211 5.36 22.28 -25.79
C VAL A 211 5.52 23.55 -26.62
N GLY A 212 6.75 24.06 -26.68
CA GLY A 212 7.12 25.28 -27.39
C GLY A 212 6.70 25.28 -28.87
N ASP A 213 6.25 26.45 -29.29
CA ASP A 213 5.85 26.80 -30.65
C ASP A 213 7.01 26.57 -31.65
N PRO A 214 6.85 25.78 -32.72
CA PRO A 214 7.87 25.64 -33.75
C PRO A 214 7.73 26.78 -34.77
N LEU A 215 8.50 27.85 -34.57
CA LEU A 215 8.75 28.81 -35.64
C LEU A 215 9.90 28.32 -36.55
N HIS A 216 9.67 28.45 -37.85
CA HIS A 216 10.61 28.43 -38.99
C HIS A 216 10.96 27.08 -39.64
N LEU A 217 10.19 26.72 -40.67
CA LEU A 217 10.59 26.85 -42.09
C LEU A 217 9.39 27.27 -42.94
#